data_AF-A0A354HT33-F1
#
_entry.id   AF-A0A354HT33-F1
#
_cell.length_a   1.000
_cell.length_b   1.000
_cell.length_c   1.000
_cell.angle_alpha   90.00
_cell.angle_beta   90.00
_cell.angle_gamma   90.00
#
_symmetry.space_group_name_H-M   'P 1'
#
loop_
_entity.id
_entity.type
_entity.pdbx_description
1 polymer ?
#
loop_
_entity_poly.entity_id
_entity_poly.type
_entity_poly.pdbx_seq_one_letter_code
_entity_poly.pdbx_strand_id
1 'polypeptide(L)' 'MEKESQMGQTVTVRTLCGRTIEGELIKVLPRFAHDFGDAVPELLEIGPRVRALLEGGEI' A
#
# COMPACT_ATOMS: atom_id res chain seq x y z
N MET A 1 8.70 -13.09 4.58
CA MET A 1 9.17 -11.96 5.42
C MET A 1 9.32 -10.77 4.51
N GLU A 2 8.51 -9.73 4.74
CA GLU A 2 8.71 -8.42 4.11
C GLU A 2 9.90 -7.76 4.83
N LYS A 3 10.84 -7.18 4.07
CA LYS A 3 12.05 -6.53 4.63
C LYS A 3 11.91 -5.02 4.47
N GLU A 4 12.37 -4.28 5.47
CA GLU A 4 12.58 -2.84 5.33
C GLU A 4 13.59 -2.59 4.20
N SER A 5 13.31 -1.55 3.41
CA SER A 5 14.15 -1.15 2.29
C SER A 5 14.47 0.33 2.37
N GLN A 6 15.56 0.74 1.73
CA GLN A 6 16.00 2.13 1.70
C GLN A 6 15.52 2.83 0.43
N MET A 7 15.42 4.15 0.49
CA MET A 7 15.16 4.98 -0.70
C MET A 7 16.22 4.72 -1.78
N GLY A 8 15.80 4.68 -3.05
CA GLY A 8 16.66 4.40 -4.20
C GLY A 8 16.98 2.91 -4.43
N GLN A 9 16.46 1.99 -3.60
CA GLN A 9 16.63 0.55 -3.81
C GLN A 9 15.46 -0.05 -4.60
N THR A 10 15.73 -1.12 -5.34
CA THR A 10 14.68 -1.94 -5.97
C THR A 10 13.90 -2.69 -4.90
N VAL A 11 12.58 -2.51 -4.90
CA VAL A 11 11.63 -3.12 -3.97
C VAL A 11 10.49 -3.78 -4.72
N THR A 12 9.90 -4.79 -4.09
CA THR A 12 8.63 -5.37 -4.52
C THR A 12 7.53 -4.89 -3.60
N VAL A 13 6.45 -4.34 -4.14
CA VAL A 13 5.28 -3.90 -3.36
C VAL A 13 4.00 -4.59 -3.84
N ARG A 14 3.08 -4.84 -2.91
CA ARG A 14 1.72 -5.32 -3.20
C ARG A 14 0.74 -4.15 -3.10
N THR A 15 0.07 -3.84 -4.20
CA THR A 15 -0.94 -2.78 -4.26
C THR A 15 -2.24 -3.21 -3.57
N LEU A 16 -3.09 -2.25 -3.19
CA LEU A 16 -4.41 -2.52 -2.59
C LEU A 16 -5.33 -3.39 -3.48
N CYS A 17 -5.13 -3.37 -4.80
CA CYS A 17 -5.86 -4.21 -5.75
C CYS A 17 -5.26 -5.62 -5.92
N GLY A 18 -4.27 -6.00 -5.11
CA GLY A 18 -3.65 -7.34 -5.15
C GLY A 18 -2.57 -7.54 -6.20
N ARG A 19 -2.16 -6.49 -6.95
CA ARG A 19 -1.04 -6.58 -7.90
C ARG A 19 0.30 -6.52 -7.17
N THR A 20 1.25 -7.36 -7.59
CA THR A 20 2.65 -7.31 -7.16
C THR A 20 3.48 -6.61 -8.24
N ILE A 21 4.22 -5.57 -7.88
CA ILE A 21 5.06 -4.79 -8.80
C ILE A 21 6.47 -4.63 -8.23
N GLU A 22 7.47 -4.55 -9.10
CA GLU A 22 8.88 -4.31 -8.75
C GLU A 22 9.35 -2.99 -9.35
N GLY A 23 10.14 -2.22 -8.60
CA GLY A 23 10.70 -0.95 -9.06
C GLY A 23 11.52 -0.23 -7.99
N GLU A 24 12.03 0.96 -8.31
CA GLU A 24 12.83 1.77 -7.38
C GLU A 24 11.96 2.49 -6.34
N LEU A 25 12.33 2.41 -5.06
CA LEU A 25 11.65 3.13 -3.99
C LEU A 25 12.03 4.62 -3.99
N ILE A 26 11.21 5.43 -4.65
CA ILE A 26 11.43 6.90 -4.72
C ILE A 26 10.70 7.68 -3.64
N LYS A 27 9.59 7.15 -3.09
CA LYS A 27 8.74 7.83 -2.11
C LYS A 27 7.87 6.85 -1.34
N VAL A 28 7.75 7.07 -0.04
CA VAL A 28 6.78 6.39 0.84
C VAL A 28 5.55 7.28 0.99
N LEU A 29 4.36 6.69 0.99
CA LEU A 29 3.06 7.38 1.08
C LEU A 29 2.95 8.55 0.09
N PRO A 30 3.05 8.28 -1.23
CA PRO A 30 2.93 9.33 -2.22
C PRO A 30 1.53 9.97 -2.21
N ARG A 31 1.48 11.29 -2.18
CA ARG A 31 0.24 12.06 -2.38
C ARG A 31 -0.07 12.26 -3.86
N PHE A 32 -1.35 12.24 -4.20
CA PHE A 32 -1.84 12.69 -5.50
C PHE A 32 -2.07 14.22 -5.49
N ALA A 33 -1.48 14.93 -6.47
CA ALA A 33 -1.44 16.40 -6.47
C ALA A 33 -2.75 17.06 -6.95
N HIS A 34 -3.57 16.35 -7.70
CA HIS A 34 -4.96 16.74 -7.99
C HIS A 34 -5.80 16.29 -6.79
N ASP A 35 -6.23 17.23 -5.97
CA ASP A 35 -6.39 17.02 -4.53
C ASP A 35 -7.43 15.96 -4.12
N PHE A 36 -6.97 15.11 -3.19
CA PHE A 36 -7.78 14.33 -2.23
C PHE A 36 -7.10 14.35 -0.84
N GLY A 37 -6.23 15.33 -0.59
CA GLY A 37 -5.39 15.41 0.60
C GLY A 37 -4.15 14.50 0.55
N ASP A 38 -3.49 14.35 1.70
CA ASP A 38 -2.36 13.43 1.88
C ASP A 38 -2.83 11.97 1.99
N ALA A 39 -1.93 11.02 1.73
CA ALA A 39 -2.22 9.61 1.95
C ALA A 39 -2.38 9.32 3.44
N VAL A 40 -3.54 8.82 3.85
CA VAL A 40 -3.88 8.47 5.23
C VAL A 40 -3.61 6.97 5.46
N PRO A 41 -2.55 6.58 6.19
CA PRO A 41 -2.16 5.18 6.36
C PRO A 41 -3.28 4.27 6.89
N GLU A 42 -4.09 4.77 7.81
CA GLU A 42 -5.18 4.06 8.45
C GLU A 42 -6.25 3.63 7.43
N LEU A 43 -6.50 4.47 6.41
CA LEU A 43 -7.43 4.15 5.33
C LEU A 43 -6.88 3.09 4.38
N LEU A 44 -5.56 3.07 4.18
CA LEU A 44 -4.89 2.05 3.36
C LEU A 44 -4.93 0.67 4.04
N GLU A 45 -4.86 0.63 5.37
CA GLU A 45 -4.89 -0.61 6.15
C GLU A 45 -6.31 -1.16 6.30
N ILE A 46 -7.29 -0.31 6.65
CA ILE A 46 -8.64 -0.79 6.99
C ILE A 46 -9.43 -1.29 5.78
N GLY A 47 -9.19 -0.72 4.59
CA GLY A 47 -9.92 -1.06 3.37
C GLY A 47 -9.85 -2.55 3.00
N PRO A 48 -8.65 -3.13 2.83
CA PRO A 48 -8.48 -4.57 2.58
C PRO A 48 -9.04 -5.46 3.69
N ARG A 49 -8.87 -5.07 4.96
CA ARG A 49 -9.37 -5.84 6.12
C ARG A 49 -10.90 -5.94 6.12
N VAL A 50 -11.59 -4.81 5.91
CA VAL A 50 -13.05 -4.79 5.82
C VAL A 50 -13.55 -5.58 4.61
N ARG A 51 -12.87 -5.49 3.46
CA ARG A 51 -13.22 -6.29 2.29
C ARG A 51 -13.09 -7.79 2.57
N ALA A 52 -11.99 -8.21 3.19
CA ALA A 52 -11.80 -9.61 3.57
C ALA A 52 -12.92 -10.10 4.53
N LEU A 53 -13.29 -9.28 5.51
CA LEU A 53 -14.41 -9.58 6.42
C LEU A 53 -15.74 -9.77 5.67
N LEU A 54 -16.05 -8.88 4.71
CA LEU A 54 -17.27 -8.97 3.91
C LEU A 54 -17.30 -10.20 2.99
N GLU A 55 -16.13 -10.69 2.58
CA GLU A 55 -15.96 -11.90 1.78
C GLU A 55 -15.94 -13.18 2.65
N GLY A 56 -16.09 -13.07 3.98
CA GLY A 56 -16.12 -14.19 4.93
C GLY A 56 -14.76 -14.57 5.53
N GLY A 57 -13.75 -13.70 5.40
CA GLY A 57 -12.43 -13.86 6.04
C GLY A 57 -12.38 -13.36 7.49
N GLU A 58 -11.33 -13.75 8.21
CA GLU A 58 -11.00 -13.23 9.54
C GLU A 58 -10.17 -11.92 9.44
N ILE A 59 -10.22 -11.10 10.50
CA ILE A 59 -9.61 -9.76 10.58
C ILE A 59 -8.12 -9.81 10.85
#